data_AF-A0A0D2BWJ0-F1
#
_entry.id   AF-A0A0D2BWJ0-F1
#
_cell.length_a   1.000
_cell.length_b   1.000
_cell.length_c   1.000
_cell.angle_alpha   90.00
_cell.angle_beta   90.00
_cell.angle_gamma   90.00
#
_symmetry.space_group_name_H-M   'P 1'
#
loop_
_entity.id
_entity.type
_entity.pdbx_description
1 polymer ?
#
loop_
_entity_poly.entity_id
_entity_poly.type
_entity_poly.pdbx_seq_one_letter_code
_entity_poly.pdbx_strand_id
1 'polypeptide(L)'
;MVALLQFSDWQRHLPFGIGDFGSSRSLSKAFKCVNKEYKTTILSRDPLLIYIHGFISTEESELLLKLGEPKFEPSRLGQNERNASVRSSTSATLLRNEPVVDCIAARALEFQGSAMEGVLDGLQLVRYTESQQYNAHFDWYRGEGNHDPEGRRYNRLTSFFVIVEATTDLDGGETHFPEVIQSPGLLPETAMDSIMSSQREEYPGLRVKPVVGNAIFWINLHPNGTGDERTLHAGLPVNRGRKTAMNIWPRVYF
;
A
#
# COMPACT_ATOMS: atom_id res chain seq x y z
N MET A 1 -32.95 18.85 66.60
CA MET A 1 -34.10 17.92 66.68
C MET A 1 -34.87 18.04 65.38
N VAL A 2 -35.31 16.90 64.81
CA VAL A 2 -36.08 16.75 63.54
C VAL A 2 -35.21 16.81 62.26
N ALA A 3 -35.31 15.94 61.25
CA ALA A 3 -35.76 14.54 61.09
C ALA A 3 -35.35 14.10 59.67
N LEU A 4 -35.09 12.80 59.50
CA LEU A 4 -34.91 12.10 58.23
C LEU A 4 -36.18 12.13 57.36
N LEU A 5 -36.03 12.18 56.03
CA LEU A 5 -37.02 11.64 55.10
C LEU A 5 -36.32 10.82 54.01
N GLN A 6 -36.58 9.51 54.08
CA GLN A 6 -36.37 8.54 53.01
C GLN A 6 -37.44 8.75 51.93
N PHE A 7 -37.08 8.57 50.65
CA PHE A 7 -38.04 8.33 49.59
C PHE A 7 -37.96 6.86 49.15
N SER A 8 -39.13 6.27 49.02
CA SER A 8 -39.44 4.87 48.75
C SER A 8 -39.42 4.50 47.27
N ASP A 9 -39.12 3.23 47.01
CA ASP A 9 -39.34 2.47 45.77
C ASP A 9 -40.79 2.57 45.23
N TRP A 10 -40.99 2.26 43.95
CA TRP A 10 -41.84 1.15 43.44
C TRP A 10 -42.00 1.16 41.89
N GLN A 11 -41.30 0.21 41.25
CA GLN A 11 -41.68 -0.70 40.13
C GLN A 11 -42.42 -0.25 38.83
N ARG A 12 -41.90 -0.73 37.67
CA ARG A 12 -42.51 -1.69 36.68
C ARG A 12 -41.64 -1.74 35.37
N HIS A 13 -40.91 -2.83 35.07
CA HIS A 13 -41.23 -3.92 34.09
C HIS A 13 -41.58 -3.40 32.67
N LEU A 14 -40.83 -3.62 31.56
CA LEU A 14 -40.51 -4.88 30.86
C LEU A 14 -39.43 -4.67 29.73
N PRO A 15 -38.91 -5.75 29.09
CA PRO A 15 -37.59 -5.84 28.47
C PRO A 15 -37.60 -5.67 26.94
N PHE A 16 -36.48 -5.24 26.35
CA PHE A 16 -36.14 -5.60 24.97
C PHE A 16 -34.63 -5.81 24.86
N GLY A 17 -34.29 -6.95 24.29
CA GLY A 17 -32.96 -7.53 24.26
C GLY A 17 -31.93 -6.61 23.62
N ILE A 18 -30.80 -6.50 24.31
CA ILE A 18 -29.54 -6.09 23.72
C ILE A 18 -29.20 -7.16 22.68
N GLY A 19 -29.42 -6.82 21.42
CA GLY A 19 -28.96 -7.62 20.29
C GLY A 19 -27.48 -7.88 20.45
N ASP A 20 -27.13 -9.15 20.46
CA ASP A 20 -25.80 -9.70 20.53
C ASP A 20 -24.91 -8.98 19.51
N PHE A 21 -23.96 -8.19 20.02
CA PHE A 21 -22.85 -7.66 19.23
C PHE A 21 -22.05 -8.87 18.75
N GLY A 22 -22.39 -9.37 17.56
CA GLY A 22 -21.65 -10.43 16.88
C GLY A 22 -20.17 -10.13 16.96
N SER A 23 -19.47 -10.89 17.80
CA SER A 23 -18.10 -10.59 18.17
C SER A 23 -17.23 -10.59 16.92
N SER A 24 -16.45 -9.54 16.71
CA SER A 24 -15.42 -9.47 15.66
C SER A 24 -14.23 -10.41 15.94
N ARG A 25 -14.40 -11.43 16.79
CA ARG A 25 -13.36 -12.39 17.13
C ARG A 25 -13.15 -13.37 15.98
N SER A 26 -11.90 -13.42 15.54
CA SER A 26 -11.21 -14.61 15.04
C SER A 26 -11.33 -14.95 13.55
N LEU A 27 -11.03 -13.99 12.67
CA LEU A 27 -10.52 -14.35 11.33
C LEU A 27 -9.00 -14.13 11.20
N SER A 28 -8.43 -13.06 11.78
CA SER A 28 -6.97 -12.86 11.76
C SER A 28 -6.19 -13.89 12.58
N LYS A 29 -6.79 -14.52 13.60
CA LYS A 29 -6.16 -15.59 14.39
C LYS A 29 -6.09 -16.95 13.68
N ALA A 30 -6.90 -17.16 12.64
CA ALA A 30 -6.91 -18.40 11.86
C ALA A 30 -6.01 -18.35 10.62
N PHE A 31 -5.51 -17.15 10.26
CA PHE A 31 -4.62 -16.98 9.12
C PHE A 31 -3.31 -17.73 9.34
N LYS A 32 -2.92 -18.56 8.37
CA LYS A 32 -1.64 -19.24 8.34
C LYS A 32 -0.80 -18.64 7.23
N CYS A 33 0.34 -18.06 7.58
CA CYS A 33 1.32 -17.63 6.59
C CYS A 33 1.82 -18.85 5.80
N VAL A 34 1.66 -18.80 4.48
CA VAL A 34 2.15 -19.82 3.57
C VAL A 34 3.14 -19.20 2.60
N ASN A 35 4.18 -19.96 2.25
CA ASN A 35 5.08 -19.57 1.19
C ASN A 35 4.30 -19.54 -0.11
N LYS A 36 4.24 -18.36 -0.71
CA LYS A 36 3.48 -18.11 -1.93
C LYS A 36 4.41 -18.17 -3.12
N GLU A 37 4.04 -18.96 -4.12
CA GLU A 37 4.69 -18.90 -5.43
C GLU A 37 4.19 -17.68 -6.19
N TYR A 38 5.13 -16.91 -6.73
CA TYR A 38 4.87 -15.78 -7.62
C TYR A 38 5.85 -15.81 -8.79
N LYS A 39 5.51 -15.14 -9.88
CA LYS A 39 6.40 -15.00 -11.05
C LYS A 39 6.89 -13.57 -11.15
N THR A 40 8.10 -13.39 -11.63
CA THR A 40 8.69 -12.06 -11.79
C THR A 40 8.89 -11.73 -13.26
N THR A 41 8.94 -10.44 -13.55
CA THR A 41 9.11 -9.92 -14.89
C THR A 41 9.88 -8.61 -14.80
N ILE A 42 11.11 -8.57 -15.31
CA ILE A 42 11.94 -7.37 -15.28
C ILE A 42 11.43 -6.40 -16.35
N LEU A 43 10.95 -5.23 -15.91
CA LEU A 43 10.45 -4.18 -16.80
C LEU A 43 11.58 -3.24 -17.25
N SER A 44 12.48 -2.93 -16.32
CA SER A 44 13.67 -2.11 -16.55
C SER A 44 14.82 -2.67 -15.73
N ARG A 45 16.03 -2.67 -16.30
CA ARG A 45 17.26 -3.08 -15.60
C ARG A 45 17.95 -1.91 -14.90
N ASP A 46 17.79 -0.69 -15.41
CA ASP A 46 18.34 0.53 -14.82
C ASP A 46 17.44 1.75 -15.13
N PRO A 47 16.75 2.33 -14.12
CA PRO A 47 16.62 1.82 -12.76
C PRO A 47 15.94 0.43 -12.75
N LEU A 48 16.21 -0.39 -11.73
CA LEU A 48 15.63 -1.72 -11.63
C LEU A 48 14.15 -1.63 -11.28
N LEU A 49 13.29 -2.08 -12.19
CA LEU A 49 11.85 -2.24 -11.96
C LEU A 49 11.44 -3.69 -12.27
N ILE A 50 10.77 -4.33 -11.33
CA ILE A 50 10.32 -5.72 -11.44
C ILE A 50 8.81 -5.76 -11.20
N TYR A 51 8.08 -6.31 -12.15
CA TYR A 51 6.68 -6.68 -11.97
C TYR A 51 6.59 -8.08 -11.36
N ILE A 52 5.72 -8.25 -10.38
CA ILE A 52 5.55 -9.48 -9.62
C ILE A 52 4.09 -9.93 -9.74
N HIS A 53 3.89 -11.06 -10.43
CA HIS A 53 2.59 -11.68 -10.66
C HIS A 53 2.19 -12.52 -9.45
N GLY A 54 0.99 -12.26 -8.90
CA GLY A 54 0.47 -12.98 -7.75
C GLY A 54 1.31 -12.80 -6.49
N PHE A 55 1.69 -11.57 -6.15
CA PHE A 55 2.45 -11.27 -4.94
C PHE A 55 1.65 -11.53 -3.65
N ILE A 56 0.32 -11.31 -3.68
CA ILE A 56 -0.60 -11.65 -2.59
C ILE A 56 -1.75 -12.55 -3.07
N SER A 57 -2.32 -13.36 -2.19
CA SER A 57 -3.50 -14.18 -2.46
C SER A 57 -4.81 -13.39 -2.32
N THR A 58 -5.91 -13.94 -2.85
CA THR A 58 -7.25 -13.40 -2.62
C THR A 58 -7.59 -13.34 -1.13
N GLU A 59 -7.27 -14.38 -0.37
CA GLU A 59 -7.47 -14.40 1.09
C GLU A 59 -6.67 -13.29 1.79
N GLU A 60 -5.42 -13.08 1.39
CA GLU A 60 -4.59 -11.99 1.93
C GLU A 60 -5.18 -10.61 1.59
N SER A 61 -5.63 -10.41 0.35
CA SER A 61 -6.32 -9.18 -0.06
C SER A 61 -7.57 -8.90 0.79
N GLU A 62 -8.44 -9.90 0.97
CA GLU A 62 -9.67 -9.77 1.75
C GLU A 62 -9.38 -9.43 3.22
N LEU A 63 -8.38 -10.08 3.82
CA LEU A 63 -7.96 -9.80 5.19
C LEU A 63 -7.37 -8.38 5.34
N LEU A 64 -6.53 -7.94 4.40
CA LEU A 64 -5.99 -6.58 4.39
C LEU A 64 -7.10 -5.53 4.31
N LEU A 65 -8.06 -5.70 3.40
CA LEU A 65 -9.21 -4.80 3.26
C LEU A 65 -10.04 -4.76 4.54
N LYS A 66 -10.34 -5.93 5.12
CA LYS A 66 -11.09 -6.03 6.38
C LYS A 66 -10.40 -5.31 7.54
N LEU A 67 -9.07 -5.45 7.67
CA LEU A 67 -8.27 -4.79 8.70
C LEU A 67 -8.17 -3.27 8.46
N GLY A 68 -8.15 -2.85 7.20
CA GLY A 68 -7.98 -1.46 6.78
C GLY A 68 -9.26 -0.64 6.78
N GLU A 69 -10.42 -1.25 6.50
CA GLU A 69 -11.69 -0.55 6.32
C GLU A 69 -12.02 0.45 7.44
N PRO A 70 -11.95 0.08 8.75
CA PRO A 70 -12.26 1.02 9.83
C PRO A 70 -11.17 2.09 10.06
N LYS A 71 -10.05 2.03 9.35
CA LYS A 71 -8.86 2.88 9.55
C LYS A 71 -8.60 3.86 8.40
N PHE A 72 -9.42 3.85 7.35
CA PHE A 72 -9.26 4.78 6.24
C PHE A 72 -9.58 6.21 6.67
N GLU A 73 -8.59 7.09 6.56
CA GLU A 73 -8.72 8.53 6.76
C GLU A 73 -8.18 9.26 5.52
N PRO A 74 -8.54 10.53 5.28
CA PRO A 74 -7.91 11.35 4.25
C PRO A 74 -6.38 11.28 4.38
N SER A 75 -5.68 11.05 3.26
CA SER A 75 -4.24 10.81 3.29
C SER A 75 -3.50 12.07 3.75
N ARG A 76 -2.69 11.98 4.80
CA ARG A 76 -1.85 13.11 5.26
C ARG A 76 -0.75 13.38 4.24
N LEU A 77 -0.53 14.67 3.96
CA LEU A 77 0.53 15.15 3.09
C LEU A 77 1.90 14.85 3.73
N GLY A 78 2.91 14.49 2.91
CA GLY A 78 4.29 14.37 3.40
C GLY A 78 4.81 15.72 3.90
N GLN A 79 5.84 15.75 4.77
CA GLN A 79 6.37 17.00 5.36
C GLN A 79 6.84 18.05 4.32
N ASN A 80 7.01 17.67 3.05
CA ASN A 80 7.37 18.55 1.95
C ASN A 80 6.20 18.95 1.02
N GLU A 81 4.97 18.49 1.29
CA GLU A 81 3.80 18.68 0.43
C GLU A 81 2.85 19.70 1.07
N ARG A 82 2.90 20.96 0.64
CA ARG A 82 2.12 22.06 1.25
C ARG A 82 0.68 22.19 0.76
N ASN A 83 0.22 21.39 -0.22
CA ASN A 83 -1.09 21.55 -0.84
C ASN A 83 -1.92 20.26 -0.84
N ALA A 84 -3.16 20.35 -0.35
CA ALA A 84 -4.16 19.26 -0.39
C ALA A 84 -4.57 18.83 -1.82
N SER A 85 -4.19 19.60 -2.85
CA SER A 85 -4.38 19.23 -4.26
C SER A 85 -3.40 18.17 -4.77
N VAL A 86 -2.42 17.77 -3.94
CA VAL A 86 -1.35 16.82 -4.33
C VAL A 86 -1.77 15.36 -4.19
N ARG A 87 -2.69 15.06 -3.27
CA ARG A 87 -3.21 13.72 -3.00
C ARG A 87 -4.66 13.77 -2.52
N SER A 88 -5.57 13.20 -3.29
CA SER A 88 -7.00 13.14 -2.96
C SER A 88 -7.47 11.80 -2.39
N SER A 89 -6.56 10.82 -2.24
CA SER A 89 -6.87 9.46 -1.74
C SER A 89 -7.15 9.40 -0.23
N THR A 90 -7.75 8.30 0.22
CA THR A 90 -7.74 7.89 1.63
C THR A 90 -6.64 6.86 1.88
N SER A 91 -6.14 6.76 3.12
CA SER A 91 -5.11 5.81 3.50
C SER A 91 -5.38 5.19 4.88
N ALA A 92 -4.91 3.97 5.07
CA ALA A 92 -4.96 3.23 6.33
C ALA A 92 -3.59 2.58 6.59
N THR A 93 -3.05 2.72 7.80
CA THR A 93 -1.79 2.05 8.19
C THR A 93 -2.09 0.76 8.94
N LEU A 94 -1.49 -0.33 8.51
CA LEU A 94 -1.58 -1.66 9.10
C LEU A 94 -0.26 -2.02 9.76
N LEU A 95 -0.32 -2.34 11.06
CA LEU A 95 0.84 -2.66 11.87
C LEU A 95 1.21 -4.14 11.73
N ARG A 96 2.49 -4.46 11.89
CA ARG A 96 3.04 -5.82 11.75
C ARG A 96 2.57 -6.83 12.81
N ASN A 97 1.80 -6.41 13.81
CA ASN A 97 1.25 -7.34 14.80
C ASN A 97 0.08 -8.19 14.26
N GLU A 98 -0.46 -7.85 13.09
CA GLU A 98 -1.46 -8.65 12.39
C GLU A 98 -0.77 -9.76 11.57
N PRO A 99 -1.12 -11.06 11.73
CA PRO A 99 -0.41 -12.17 11.08
C PRO A 99 -0.28 -12.07 9.55
N VAL A 100 -1.31 -11.57 8.86
CA VAL A 100 -1.28 -11.36 7.41
C VAL A 100 -0.30 -10.25 7.00
N VAL A 101 -0.22 -9.18 7.81
CA VAL A 101 0.66 -8.04 7.57
C VAL A 101 2.12 -8.47 7.75
N ASP A 102 2.41 -9.23 8.80
CA ASP A 102 3.76 -9.76 9.05
C ASP A 102 4.20 -10.75 7.96
N CYS A 103 3.30 -11.63 7.52
CA CYS A 103 3.56 -12.59 6.44
C CYS A 103 3.96 -11.90 5.13
N ILE A 104 3.22 -10.86 4.74
CA ILE A 104 3.51 -10.10 3.51
C ILE A 104 4.78 -9.27 3.66
N ALA A 105 5.00 -8.66 4.83
CA ALA A 105 6.24 -7.93 5.11
C ALA A 105 7.46 -8.84 5.01
N ALA A 106 7.40 -10.05 5.59
CA ALA A 106 8.45 -11.05 5.49
C ALA A 106 8.70 -11.47 4.04
N ARG A 107 7.65 -11.70 3.25
CA ARG A 107 7.75 -11.99 1.81
C ARG A 107 8.44 -10.88 1.02
N ALA A 108 8.12 -9.62 1.31
CA ALA A 108 8.74 -8.46 0.66
C ALA A 108 10.23 -8.34 1.02
N LEU A 109 10.61 -8.65 2.26
CA LEU A 109 12.01 -8.68 2.69
C LEU A 109 12.77 -9.84 2.03
N GLU A 110 12.18 -11.04 2.02
CA GLU A 110 12.77 -12.22 1.37
C GLU A 110 13.01 -12.02 -0.13
N PHE A 111 12.06 -11.37 -0.83
CA PHE A 111 12.21 -11.04 -2.25
C PHE A 111 13.49 -10.25 -2.57
N GLN A 112 13.94 -9.39 -1.65
CA GLN A 112 15.12 -8.55 -1.83
C GLN A 112 16.43 -9.26 -1.45
N GLY A 113 16.33 -10.48 -0.91
CA GLY A 113 17.46 -11.28 -0.44
C GLY A 113 17.74 -11.10 1.06
N SER A 114 18.41 -12.10 1.63
CA SER A 114 18.67 -12.25 3.06
C SER A 114 19.62 -11.21 3.67
N ALA A 115 20.21 -10.33 2.87
CA ALA A 115 21.15 -9.30 3.32
C ALA A 115 20.45 -8.00 3.78
N MET A 116 19.15 -7.84 3.50
CA MET A 116 18.40 -6.70 4.00
C MET A 116 17.81 -7.01 5.38
N GLU A 117 18.41 -6.46 6.43
CA GLU A 117 17.79 -6.32 7.77
C GLU A 117 16.68 -5.24 7.75
N GLY A 118 15.95 -5.11 6.64
CA GLY A 118 15.03 -4.01 6.37
C GLY A 118 13.98 -3.91 7.47
N VAL A 119 14.00 -2.82 8.24
CA VAL A 119 12.95 -2.52 9.21
C VAL A 119 11.75 -1.98 8.44
N LEU A 120 10.60 -2.59 8.69
CA LEU A 120 9.30 -2.15 8.21
C LEU A 120 8.44 -1.77 9.41
N ASP A 121 7.93 -0.53 9.44
CA ASP A 121 7.00 -0.08 10.50
C ASP A 121 5.58 -0.66 10.32
N GLY A 122 5.24 -1.06 9.09
CA GLY A 122 3.92 -1.55 8.71
C GLY A 122 3.68 -1.44 7.21
N LEU A 123 2.46 -1.76 6.79
CA LEU A 123 1.99 -1.65 5.41
C LEU A 123 0.97 -0.51 5.33
N GLN A 124 1.04 0.33 4.29
CA GLN A 124 0.06 1.41 4.11
C GLN A 124 -0.88 1.07 2.97
N LEU A 125 -2.17 0.89 3.27
CA LEU A 125 -3.22 0.86 2.26
C LEU A 125 -3.55 2.27 1.78
N VAL A 126 -3.83 2.38 0.49
CA VAL A 126 -4.22 3.62 -0.18
C VAL A 126 -5.39 3.33 -1.12
N ARG A 127 -6.41 4.18 -1.12
CA ARG A 127 -7.63 3.96 -1.89
C ARG A 127 -7.94 5.17 -2.76
N TYR A 128 -8.19 4.89 -4.03
CA TYR A 128 -8.51 5.87 -5.06
C TYR A 128 -9.90 5.56 -5.62
N THR A 129 -10.80 6.54 -5.54
CA THR A 129 -12.10 6.55 -6.23
C THR A 129 -12.03 7.39 -7.50
N GLU A 130 -13.14 7.49 -8.22
CA GLU A 130 -13.25 8.31 -9.43
C GLU A 130 -12.68 9.73 -9.24
N SER A 131 -11.96 10.20 -10.25
CA SER A 131 -11.20 11.46 -10.30
C SER A 131 -10.06 11.60 -9.29
N GLN A 132 -9.82 10.63 -8.42
CA GLN A 132 -8.67 10.69 -7.51
C GLN A 132 -7.40 10.21 -8.20
N GLN A 133 -6.29 10.85 -7.86
CA GLN A 133 -4.95 10.56 -8.37
C GLN A 133 -3.91 10.75 -7.27
N TYR A 134 -2.65 10.42 -7.58
CA TYR A 134 -1.52 10.87 -6.80
C TYR A 134 -0.48 11.49 -7.72
N ASN A 135 -0.10 12.74 -7.44
CA ASN A 135 0.84 13.47 -8.27
C ASN A 135 2.21 12.80 -8.29
N ALA A 136 3.02 13.17 -9.28
CA ALA A 136 4.39 12.70 -9.40
C ALA A 136 5.19 13.03 -8.13
N HIS A 137 5.81 12.01 -7.53
CA HIS A 137 6.55 12.12 -6.28
C HIS A 137 7.65 11.05 -6.20
N PHE A 138 8.45 11.16 -5.15
CA PHE A 138 9.45 10.16 -4.77
C PHE A 138 9.04 9.50 -3.47
N ASP A 139 9.31 8.19 -3.38
CA ASP A 139 9.12 7.48 -2.13
C ASP A 139 10.26 7.72 -1.14
N TRP A 140 11.45 8.02 -1.63
CA TRP A 140 12.64 8.35 -0.84
C TRP A 140 12.65 9.80 -0.38
N TYR A 141 13.44 10.08 0.67
CA TYR A 141 13.57 11.39 1.27
C TYR A 141 14.82 12.12 0.75
N ARG A 142 14.66 13.39 0.37
CA ARG A 142 15.78 14.28 -0.01
C ARG A 142 16.62 14.68 1.21
N GLY A 143 17.87 15.08 0.96
CA GLY A 143 18.77 15.57 2.02
C GLY A 143 19.19 14.47 2.99
N GLU A 144 19.04 14.71 4.29
CA GLU A 144 19.50 13.78 5.34
C GLU A 144 18.59 12.56 5.55
N GLY A 145 17.53 12.40 4.78
CA GLY A 145 16.59 11.30 4.99
C GLY A 145 15.49 11.65 6.00
N ASN A 146 15.02 10.65 6.73
CA ASN A 146 14.03 10.79 7.80
C ASN A 146 14.54 10.12 9.08
N HIS A 147 13.87 10.33 10.20
CA HIS A 147 14.23 9.78 11.50
C HIS A 147 13.12 8.88 12.04
N ASP A 148 13.48 7.76 12.63
CA ASP A 148 12.54 6.91 13.36
C ASP A 148 12.28 7.47 14.79
N PRO A 149 11.36 6.88 15.58
CA PRO A 149 11.06 7.36 16.93
C PRO A 149 12.27 7.36 17.88
N GLU A 150 13.26 6.51 17.62
CA GLU A 150 14.52 6.44 18.37
C GLU A 150 15.55 7.48 17.88
N GLY A 151 15.20 8.29 16.87
CA GLY A 151 16.07 9.30 16.28
C GLY A 151 17.12 8.73 15.34
N ARG A 152 17.02 7.46 14.93
CA ARG A 152 17.93 6.88 13.95
C ARG A 152 17.54 7.34 12.56
N ARG A 153 18.55 7.76 11.80
CA ARG A 153 18.40 8.25 10.45
C ARG A 153 18.19 7.09 9.48
N TYR A 154 17.21 7.24 8.58
CA TYR A 154 16.91 6.25 7.57
C TYR A 154 16.45 6.88 6.26
N ASN A 155 16.53 6.10 5.18
CA ASN A 155 15.83 6.38 3.94
C ASN A 155 15.12 5.11 3.44
N ARG A 156 14.27 5.21 2.43
CA ARG A 156 13.55 4.08 1.86
C ARG A 156 14.34 3.54 0.68
N LEU A 157 14.96 2.37 0.85
CA LEU A 157 15.85 1.80 -0.17
C LEU A 157 15.06 1.31 -1.38
N THR A 158 13.90 0.71 -1.14
CA THR A 158 13.06 0.12 -2.17
C THR A 158 11.59 0.42 -1.88
N SER A 159 10.76 0.13 -2.87
CA SER A 159 9.31 0.21 -2.74
C SER A 159 8.66 -0.99 -3.39
N PHE A 160 7.55 -1.42 -2.80
CA PHE A 160 6.56 -2.27 -3.46
C PHE A 160 5.24 -1.53 -3.49
N PHE A 161 4.58 -1.57 -4.65
CA PHE A 161 3.22 -1.12 -4.81
C PHE A 161 2.35 -2.30 -5.26
N VAL A 162 1.51 -2.79 -4.33
CA VAL A 162 0.69 -3.99 -4.52
C VAL A 162 -0.76 -3.60 -4.73
N ILE A 163 -1.42 -4.14 -5.76
CA ILE A 163 -2.85 -3.89 -5.98
C ILE A 163 -3.65 -4.89 -5.14
N VAL A 164 -4.35 -4.39 -4.13
CA VAL A 164 -5.11 -5.21 -3.17
C VAL A 164 -6.52 -5.46 -3.69
N GLU A 165 -7.12 -4.46 -4.35
CA GLU A 165 -8.49 -4.48 -4.83
C GLU A 165 -8.62 -3.57 -6.07
N ALA A 166 -9.44 -3.98 -7.02
CA ALA A 166 -9.90 -3.16 -8.14
C ALA A 166 -11.33 -3.58 -8.51
N THR A 167 -12.19 -2.61 -8.80
CA THR A 167 -13.54 -2.92 -9.32
C THR A 167 -13.44 -3.47 -10.75
N THR A 168 -14.41 -4.28 -11.16
CA THR A 168 -14.41 -4.93 -12.48
C THR A 168 -14.53 -3.95 -13.64
N ASP A 169 -15.07 -2.76 -13.38
CA ASP A 169 -15.28 -1.67 -14.34
C ASP A 169 -14.17 -0.60 -14.30
N LEU A 170 -13.10 -0.84 -13.51
CA LEU A 170 -12.01 0.10 -13.30
C LEU A 170 -11.44 0.57 -14.65
N ASP A 171 -11.38 1.89 -14.83
CA ASP A 171 -10.68 2.54 -15.95
C ASP A 171 -9.68 3.57 -15.43
N GLY A 172 -8.49 3.59 -16.03
CA GLY A 172 -7.35 4.37 -15.55
C GLY A 172 -6.68 3.77 -14.31
N GLY A 173 -6.06 4.62 -13.49
CA GLY A 173 -5.42 4.20 -12.26
C GLY A 173 -4.10 3.45 -12.45
N GLU A 174 -3.38 3.63 -13.55
CA GLU A 174 -2.04 3.06 -13.70
C GLU A 174 -1.03 3.67 -12.72
N THR A 175 0.00 2.90 -12.39
CA THR A 175 1.22 3.44 -11.77
C THR A 175 2.19 3.85 -12.87
N HIS A 176 2.49 5.14 -12.93
CA HIS A 176 3.22 5.78 -14.03
C HIS A 176 4.61 6.21 -13.59
N PHE A 177 5.62 5.85 -14.39
CA PHE A 177 7.02 6.21 -14.24
C PHE A 177 7.48 6.96 -15.50
N PRO A 178 7.46 8.31 -15.52
CA PRO A 178 7.76 9.09 -16.71
C PRO A 178 9.19 8.91 -17.23
N GLU A 179 10.16 8.74 -16.33
CA GLU A 179 11.59 8.67 -16.68
C GLU A 179 12.09 7.24 -16.94
N VAL A 180 11.22 6.23 -16.74
CA VAL A 180 11.60 4.82 -16.92
C VAL A 180 11.20 4.35 -18.31
N ILE A 181 12.20 3.93 -19.07
CA ILE A 181 12.03 3.33 -20.38
C ILE A 181 12.11 1.81 -20.23
N GLN A 182 11.11 1.11 -20.77
CA GLN A 182 11.10 -0.35 -20.81
C GLN A 182 12.32 -0.85 -21.61
N SER A 183 13.05 -1.82 -21.06
CA SER A 183 14.24 -2.36 -21.73
C SER A 183 13.85 -3.22 -22.95
N PRO A 184 14.22 -2.84 -24.19
CA PRO A 184 13.78 -3.54 -25.39
C PRO A 184 14.13 -5.03 -25.36
N GLY A 185 13.22 -5.87 -25.83
CA GLY A 185 13.44 -7.32 -25.97
C GLY A 185 13.42 -8.13 -24.66
N LEU A 186 13.12 -7.51 -23.51
CA LEU A 186 12.96 -8.26 -22.25
C LEU A 186 11.62 -8.98 -22.10
N LEU A 187 10.60 -8.59 -22.87
CA LEU A 187 9.24 -9.12 -22.75
C LEU A 187 8.65 -9.51 -24.10
N PRO A 188 8.02 -10.69 -24.23
CA PRO A 188 7.11 -10.97 -25.32
C PRO A 188 6.00 -9.91 -25.35
N GLU A 189 5.57 -9.50 -26.55
CA GLU A 189 4.53 -8.48 -26.75
C GLU A 189 3.23 -8.82 -25.98
N THR A 190 2.85 -10.10 -25.95
CA THR A 190 1.68 -10.58 -25.19
C THR A 190 1.80 -10.38 -23.68
N ALA A 191 3.01 -10.45 -23.13
CA ALA A 191 3.24 -10.17 -21.71
C ALA A 191 3.16 -8.66 -21.43
N MET A 192 3.65 -7.85 -22.38
CA MET A 192 3.58 -6.39 -22.31
C MET A 192 2.13 -5.90 -22.18
N ASP A 193 1.24 -6.39 -23.03
CA ASP A 193 -0.18 -6.00 -23.03
C ASP A 193 -0.89 -6.36 -21.73
N SER A 194 -0.47 -7.44 -21.06
CA SER A 194 -1.06 -7.85 -19.78
C SER A 194 -0.61 -6.98 -18.60
N ILE A 195 0.58 -6.37 -18.68
CA ILE A 195 1.20 -5.63 -17.57
C ILE A 195 1.06 -4.12 -17.76
N MET A 196 1.23 -3.63 -18.99
CA MET A 196 1.37 -2.22 -19.30
C MET A 196 0.19 -1.70 -20.12
N SER A 197 -0.16 -0.42 -19.93
CA SER A 197 -1.13 0.24 -20.79
C SER A 197 -0.47 0.77 -22.06
N SER A 198 -1.25 0.86 -23.14
CA SER A 198 -0.80 1.38 -24.43
C SER A 198 -0.20 2.78 -24.30
N GLN A 199 0.68 3.14 -25.23
CA GLN A 199 1.32 4.46 -25.25
C GLN A 199 0.28 5.57 -25.35
N ARG A 200 0.44 6.59 -24.52
CA ARG A 200 -0.34 7.84 -24.53
C ARG A 200 0.66 8.99 -24.54
N GLU A 201 0.54 9.91 -25.48
CA GLU A 201 1.46 11.05 -25.61
C GLU A 201 1.50 11.91 -24.32
N GLU A 202 0.36 12.03 -23.64
CA GLU A 202 0.22 12.77 -22.38
C GLU A 202 1.02 12.15 -21.21
N TYR A 203 1.25 10.83 -21.24
CA TYR A 203 1.91 10.11 -20.16
C TYR A 203 3.08 9.28 -20.72
N PRO A 204 4.19 9.89 -21.14
CA PRO A 204 5.33 9.16 -21.70
C PRO A 204 5.97 8.22 -20.67
N GLY A 205 6.75 7.23 -21.10
CA GLY A 205 7.42 6.29 -20.19
C GLY A 205 6.56 5.07 -19.85
N LEU A 206 6.82 4.48 -18.68
CA LEU A 206 6.26 3.19 -18.26
C LEU A 206 4.97 3.38 -17.45
N ARG A 207 3.90 2.65 -17.81
CA ARG A 207 2.60 2.68 -17.12
C ARG A 207 2.16 1.26 -16.80
N VAL A 208 2.07 0.92 -15.52
CA VAL A 208 1.70 -0.42 -15.07
C VAL A 208 0.22 -0.46 -14.69
N LYS A 209 -0.52 -1.42 -15.27
CA LYS A 209 -1.94 -1.63 -15.02
C LYS A 209 -2.20 -2.11 -13.59
N PRO A 210 -3.28 -1.65 -12.96
CA PRO A 210 -3.66 -2.08 -11.62
C PRO A 210 -4.30 -3.48 -11.64
N VAL A 211 -3.50 -4.54 -11.62
CA VAL A 211 -3.98 -5.94 -11.59
C VAL A 211 -3.98 -6.48 -10.17
N VAL A 212 -5.16 -6.84 -9.66
CA VAL A 212 -5.34 -7.36 -8.28
C VAL A 212 -4.41 -8.53 -7.99
N GLY A 213 -3.77 -8.49 -6.83
CA GLY A 213 -2.83 -9.50 -6.36
C GLY A 213 -1.39 -9.28 -6.85
N ASN A 214 -1.18 -8.45 -7.86
CA ASN A 214 0.14 -8.21 -8.43
C ASN A 214 0.81 -7.00 -7.77
N ALA A 215 2.14 -6.94 -7.90
CA ALA A 215 2.94 -5.84 -7.38
C ALA A 215 3.93 -5.32 -8.43
N ILE A 216 4.34 -4.07 -8.28
CA ILE A 216 5.56 -3.55 -8.89
C ILE A 216 6.56 -3.21 -7.78
N PHE A 217 7.81 -3.61 -8.00
CA PHE A 217 8.95 -3.36 -7.14
C PHE A 217 9.97 -2.46 -7.85
N TRP A 218 10.60 -1.55 -7.13
CA TRP A 218 11.73 -0.77 -7.63
C TRP A 218 12.72 -0.37 -6.52
N ILE A 219 13.96 -0.05 -6.93
CA ILE A 219 15.01 0.47 -6.05
C ILE A 219 15.00 2.00 -6.12
N ASN A 220 14.84 2.67 -4.99
CA ASN A 220 14.74 4.13 -4.88
C ASN A 220 16.09 4.84 -4.79
N LEU A 221 17.13 4.16 -4.30
CA LEU A 221 18.42 4.77 -4.01
C LEU A 221 19.52 4.16 -4.87
N HIS A 222 20.44 4.99 -5.33
CA HIS A 222 21.71 4.55 -5.89
C HIS A 222 22.58 3.88 -4.81
N PRO A 223 23.62 3.10 -5.20
CA PRO A 223 24.52 2.43 -4.25
C PRO A 223 25.25 3.38 -3.27
N ASN A 224 25.40 4.66 -3.63
CA ASN A 224 25.98 5.69 -2.78
C ASN A 224 24.98 6.29 -1.76
N GLY A 225 23.72 5.81 -1.73
CA GLY A 225 22.66 6.26 -0.84
C GLY A 225 21.86 7.48 -1.32
N THR A 226 22.23 8.11 -2.45
CA THR A 226 21.44 9.22 -3.02
C THR A 226 20.20 8.70 -3.74
N GLY A 227 19.10 9.45 -3.70
CA GLY A 227 17.87 9.09 -4.41
C GLY A 227 18.05 9.05 -5.93
N ASP A 228 17.43 8.07 -6.56
CA ASP A 228 17.36 7.96 -8.02
C ASP A 228 16.17 8.77 -8.54
N GLU A 229 16.46 9.91 -9.17
CA GLU A 229 15.42 10.82 -9.70
C GLU A 229 14.60 10.17 -10.84
N ARG A 230 15.09 9.09 -11.45
CA ARG A 230 14.34 8.35 -12.50
C ARG A 230 13.19 7.53 -11.92
N THR A 231 13.15 7.31 -10.61
CA THR A 231 12.03 6.61 -9.95
C THR A 231 10.89 7.56 -9.57
N LEU A 232 10.87 8.77 -10.13
CA LEU A 232 9.71 9.65 -10.07
C LEU A 232 8.49 8.86 -10.56
N HIS A 233 7.41 8.86 -9.79
CA HIS A 233 6.23 8.12 -10.17
C HIS A 233 4.93 8.75 -9.67
N ALA A 234 3.84 8.41 -10.34
CA ALA A 234 2.51 8.93 -10.08
C ALA A 234 1.47 7.79 -10.10
N GLY A 235 0.35 8.02 -9.41
CA GLY A 235 -0.87 7.25 -9.64
C GLY A 235 -1.76 8.04 -10.58
N LEU A 236 -1.94 7.55 -11.81
CA LEU A 236 -2.81 8.22 -12.79
C LEU A 236 -4.27 8.26 -12.31
N PRO A 237 -5.08 9.21 -12.83
CA PRO A 237 -6.48 9.33 -12.45
C PRO A 237 -7.26 8.02 -12.62
N VAL A 238 -8.11 7.71 -11.64
CA VAL A 238 -9.17 6.71 -11.82
C VAL A 238 -10.33 7.38 -12.53
N ASN A 239 -10.61 7.00 -13.77
CA ASN A 239 -11.70 7.60 -14.55
C ASN A 239 -13.07 7.02 -14.17
N ARG A 240 -13.09 5.73 -13.81
CA ARG A 240 -14.28 5.00 -13.37
C ARG A 240 -13.89 3.93 -12.38
N GLY A 241 -14.76 3.66 -11.40
CA GLY A 241 -14.58 2.58 -10.44
C GLY A 241 -13.67 2.95 -9.27
N ARG A 242 -13.01 1.95 -8.67
CA ARG A 242 -12.18 2.13 -7.47
C ARG A 242 -11.03 1.13 -7.44
N LYS A 243 -9.86 1.58 -6.94
CA LYS A 243 -8.74 0.70 -6.60
C LYS A 243 -8.26 0.93 -5.17
N THR A 244 -7.88 -0.15 -4.50
CA THR A 244 -7.13 -0.11 -3.24
C THR A 244 -5.77 -0.76 -3.49
N ALA A 245 -4.70 -0.09 -3.11
CA ALA A 245 -3.33 -0.57 -3.22
C ALA A 245 -2.61 -0.51 -1.87
N MET A 246 -1.43 -1.08 -1.80
CA MET A 246 -0.62 -1.18 -0.59
C MET A 246 0.83 -0.81 -0.89
N ASN A 247 1.34 0.16 -0.14
CA ASN A 247 2.74 0.54 -0.12
C ASN A 247 3.51 -0.30 0.91
N ILE A 248 4.68 -0.81 0.50
CA ILE A 248 5.68 -1.41 1.38
C ILE A 248 6.99 -0.67 1.15
N TRP A 249 7.55 -0.08 2.21
CA TRP A 249 8.75 0.76 2.12
C TRP A 249 9.87 0.27 3.03
N PRO A 250 10.64 -0.75 2.59
CA PRO A 250 11.84 -1.20 3.30
C PRO A 250 12.83 -0.06 3.54
N ARG A 251 13.30 0.06 4.78
CA ARG A 251 14.24 1.10 5.20
C ARG A 251 15.68 0.62 5.15
N VAL A 252 16.57 1.56 4.87
CA VAL A 252 18.01 1.45 5.13
C VAL A 252 18.39 2.53 6.14
N TYR A 253 19.17 2.16 7.15
CA TYR A 253 19.64 3.05 8.22
C TYR A 253 21.10 3.46 7.97
N PHE A 254 21.48 4.62 8.50
CA PHE A 254 22.82 5.21 8.38
C PHE A 254 23.41 5.57 9.73
#